data_AF-A0A381XWL2-F1
#
_entry.id   AF-A0A381XWL2-F1
#
_cell.length_a   1.000
_cell.length_b   1.000
_cell.length_c   1.000
_cell.angle_alpha   90.00
_cell.angle_beta   90.00
_cell.angle_gamma   90.00
#
_symmetry.space_group_name_H-M   'P 1'
#
loop_
_entity.id
_entity.type
_entity.pdbx_description
1 polymer ?
#
loop_
_entity_poly.entity_id
_entity_poly.type
_entity_poly.pdbx_seq_one_letter_code
_entity_poly.pdbx_strand_id
1 'polypeptide(L)'
;MVDMEELQTLPLTINQTEALFDYVALQGPVQSIYDLMQVEGFSAETIQKLRPLISLELGKESQSDFQLDDNYRKIENWTSEEGANEGLVEVWLDRLAEPKNINSATWNDLMALQNVSPVDAVAVLKRIEEGPITYPKALRGAIGLSYWGYKNMADFFNYKITGPESATHIWYNMAYKTMSSTTSFDEEVGTTTPLSNHPGDMHHKLIARFGPHWKISLATHRQLGEKTPLTDVRGVVIPDGKWSVTYRDLNIFGLHFERIIMGNYSATIGQGIVFENTDFFSPRRSGYSWSRRVHGVFPDISRTREFALRGLAFQGGTKSFDVIGFISKHNRDAILNPVDSSFATLITLYPRTNVGFNGALAMPMLNTIEEVTYGGNARIILQPGTYIGLSAYESLYDRPLKPDIATTVIADANEGKFLTSIGNTADTEIAAMYSSSGESSLWKKAQSFRRVFGMDFSTVIRN
;
A
#
# COMPACT_ATOMS: atom_id res chain seq x y z
N MET A 1 9.11 -35.62 4.54
CA MET A 1 10.32 -36.22 3.95
C MET A 1 10.29 -37.67 4.32
N VAL A 2 10.36 -38.57 3.33
CA VAL A 2 10.26 -40.01 3.55
C VAL A 2 11.68 -40.55 3.75
N ASP A 3 11.93 -41.22 4.87
CA ASP A 3 13.22 -41.84 5.16
C ASP A 3 13.32 -43.21 4.46
N MET A 4 14.47 -43.50 3.87
CA MET A 4 14.71 -44.76 3.17
C MET A 4 14.66 -45.95 4.15
N GLU A 5 15.05 -45.73 5.41
CA GLU A 5 14.97 -46.75 6.46
C GLU A 5 13.51 -47.10 6.81
N GLU A 6 12.60 -46.12 6.78
CA GLU A 6 11.17 -46.37 7.03
C GLU A 6 10.52 -47.14 5.87
N LEU A 7 10.85 -46.81 4.61
CA LEU A 7 10.29 -47.52 3.45
C LEU A 7 10.72 -48.99 3.36
N GLN A 8 11.90 -49.33 3.89
CA GLN A 8 12.38 -50.71 3.97
C GLN A 8 11.58 -51.59 4.95
N THR A 9 10.78 -51.00 5.84
CA THR A 9 9.90 -51.75 6.76
C THR A 9 8.61 -52.23 6.09
N LEU A 10 8.29 -51.70 4.91
CA LEU A 10 7.13 -52.11 4.13
C LEU A 10 7.40 -53.45 3.41
N PRO A 11 6.35 -54.24 3.10
CA PRO A 11 6.48 -55.51 2.37
C PRO A 11 6.73 -55.27 0.87
N LEU A 12 7.81 -54.55 0.56
CA LEU A 12 8.28 -54.18 -0.78
C LEU A 12 9.63 -54.86 -1.05
N THR A 13 9.91 -55.12 -2.33
CA THR A 13 11.26 -55.53 -2.74
C THR A 13 12.20 -54.32 -2.73
N ILE A 14 13.51 -54.57 -2.63
CA ILE A 14 14.52 -53.50 -2.64
C ILE A 14 14.34 -52.57 -3.86
N ASN A 15 14.10 -53.14 -5.03
CA ASN A 15 13.85 -52.38 -6.26
C ASN A 15 12.55 -51.56 -6.22
N GLN A 16 11.49 -52.06 -5.58
CA GLN A 16 10.24 -51.31 -5.40
C GLN A 16 10.41 -50.17 -4.40
N THR A 17 11.20 -50.38 -3.35
CA THR A 17 11.53 -49.36 -2.36
C THR A 17 12.35 -48.22 -2.98
N GLU A 18 13.36 -48.54 -3.78
CA GLU A 18 14.14 -47.56 -4.54
C GLU A 18 13.28 -46.80 -5.55
N ALA A 19 12.47 -47.51 -6.34
CA ALA A 19 11.57 -46.88 -7.31
C ALA A 19 10.53 -45.95 -6.65
N LEU A 20 10.02 -46.31 -5.48
CA LEU A 20 9.10 -45.47 -4.71
C LEU A 20 9.80 -44.23 -4.14
N PHE A 21 11.03 -44.39 -3.63
CA PHE A 21 11.83 -43.28 -3.13
C PHE A 21 12.14 -42.27 -4.27
N ASP A 22 12.57 -42.77 -5.43
CA ASP A 22 12.85 -41.95 -6.61
C ASP A 22 11.60 -41.25 -7.14
N TYR A 23 10.45 -41.95 -7.16
CA TYR A 23 9.17 -41.36 -7.56
C TYR A 23 8.81 -40.18 -6.65
N VAL A 24 8.93 -40.33 -5.33
CA VAL A 24 8.63 -39.24 -4.38
C VAL A 24 9.64 -38.11 -4.46
N ALA A 25 10.92 -38.42 -4.69
CA ALA A 25 11.99 -37.43 -4.81
C ALA A 25 11.89 -36.59 -6.10
N LEU A 26 11.43 -37.19 -7.21
CA LEU A 26 11.40 -36.55 -8.53
C LEU A 26 10.03 -35.97 -8.90
N GLN A 27 8.93 -36.64 -8.54
CA GLN A 27 7.56 -36.27 -8.93
C GLN A 27 6.78 -35.60 -7.78
N GLY A 28 7.31 -35.62 -6.55
CA GLY A 28 6.66 -35.07 -5.37
C GLY A 28 5.82 -36.09 -4.59
N PRO A 29 5.09 -35.66 -3.55
CA PRO A 29 4.37 -36.56 -2.65
C PRO A 29 3.21 -37.29 -3.34
N VAL A 30 3.00 -38.55 -2.96
CA VAL A 30 1.87 -39.39 -3.40
C VAL A 30 0.56 -38.77 -2.90
N GLN A 31 -0.31 -38.29 -3.80
CA GLN A 31 -1.57 -37.63 -3.45
C GLN A 31 -2.71 -38.64 -3.26
N SER A 32 -2.64 -39.75 -3.99
CA SER A 32 -3.60 -40.84 -3.98
C SER A 32 -2.88 -42.18 -3.96
N ILE A 33 -3.44 -43.17 -3.27
CA ILE A 33 -2.83 -44.51 -3.20
C ILE A 33 -2.75 -45.17 -4.58
N TYR A 34 -3.56 -44.70 -5.52
CA TYR A 34 -3.54 -45.15 -6.91
C TYR A 34 -2.38 -44.57 -7.72
N ASP A 35 -1.75 -43.48 -7.28
CA ASP A 35 -0.56 -42.91 -7.94
C ASP A 35 0.63 -43.88 -7.84
N LEU A 36 0.62 -44.76 -6.83
CA LEU A 36 1.58 -45.87 -6.70
C LEU A 36 1.55 -46.83 -7.89
N MET A 37 0.47 -46.88 -8.69
CA MET A 37 0.45 -47.66 -9.94
C MET A 37 1.40 -47.13 -11.01
N GLN A 38 1.84 -45.87 -10.89
CA GLN A 38 2.79 -45.24 -11.80
C GLN A 38 4.25 -45.56 -11.42
N VAL A 39 4.47 -46.12 -10.23
CA VAL A 39 5.80 -46.53 -9.76
C VAL A 39 6.17 -47.86 -10.41
N GLU A 40 7.39 -47.93 -10.95
CA GLU A 40 7.87 -49.14 -11.61
C GLU A 40 7.86 -50.34 -10.63
N GLY A 41 7.29 -51.47 -11.07
CA GLY A 41 7.17 -52.68 -10.27
C GLY A 41 5.99 -52.73 -9.30
N PHE A 42 5.14 -51.70 -9.22
CA PHE A 42 3.92 -51.73 -8.41
C PHE A 42 2.74 -52.30 -9.22
N SER A 43 2.02 -53.24 -8.62
CA SER A 43 0.80 -53.84 -9.19
C SER A 43 -0.39 -53.64 -8.25
N ALA A 44 -1.59 -53.97 -8.73
CA ALA A 44 -2.80 -53.95 -7.90
C ALA A 44 -2.66 -54.82 -6.64
N GLU A 45 -1.93 -55.95 -6.73
CA GLU A 45 -1.64 -56.82 -5.58
C GLU A 45 -0.68 -56.16 -4.59
N THR A 46 0.34 -55.44 -5.08
CA THR A 46 1.26 -54.67 -4.23
C THR A 46 0.50 -53.60 -3.46
N ILE A 47 -0.38 -52.85 -4.13
CA ILE A 47 -1.19 -51.80 -3.51
C ILE A 47 -2.14 -52.39 -2.45
N GLN A 48 -2.73 -53.55 -2.71
CA GLN A 48 -3.60 -54.23 -1.74
C GLN A 48 -2.85 -54.64 -0.47
N LYS A 49 -1.59 -55.06 -0.58
CA LYS A 49 -0.71 -55.38 0.56
C LYS A 49 -0.28 -54.15 1.35
N LEU A 50 -0.08 -53.01 0.67
CA LEU A 50 0.30 -51.75 1.30
C LEU A 50 -0.88 -51.05 1.99
N ARG A 51 -2.09 -51.16 1.43
CA ARG A 51 -3.30 -50.47 1.90
C ARG A 51 -3.57 -50.52 3.41
N PRO A 52 -3.38 -51.65 4.13
CA PRO A 52 -3.58 -51.69 5.58
C PRO A 52 -2.39 -51.15 6.40
N LEU A 53 -1.23 -50.94 5.77
CA LEU A 53 0.03 -50.57 6.43
C LEU A 53 0.39 -49.09 6.27
N ILE A 54 -0.21 -48.40 5.29
CA ILE A 54 0.06 -46.98 5.02
C ILE A 54 -1.23 -46.17 5.15
N SER A 55 -1.11 -44.97 5.72
CA SER A 55 -2.14 -43.94 5.67
C SER A 55 -1.60 -42.75 4.88
N LEU A 56 -2.34 -42.31 3.87
CA LEU A 56 -2.07 -41.04 3.22
C LEU A 56 -2.63 -39.94 4.12
N GLU A 57 -1.75 -39.34 4.91
CA GLU A 57 -2.04 -38.03 5.45
C GLU A 57 -1.87 -37.05 4.29
N LEU A 58 -2.96 -36.38 3.90
CA LEU A 58 -2.82 -35.11 3.20
C LEU A 58 -1.89 -34.30 4.09
N GLY A 59 -0.70 -33.98 3.57
CA GLY A 59 0.20 -33.09 4.27
C GLY A 59 -0.65 -31.95 4.78
N LYS A 60 -0.54 -31.62 6.06
CA LYS A 60 -0.98 -30.31 6.52
C LYS A 60 -0.06 -29.34 5.80
N GLU A 61 -0.29 -29.10 4.51
CA GLU A 61 0.17 -27.92 3.83
C GLU A 61 -0.24 -26.82 4.78
N SER A 62 0.77 -26.12 5.26
CA SER A 62 0.53 -24.98 6.11
C SER A 62 -0.38 -24.10 5.25
N GLN A 63 -1.66 -23.97 5.65
CA GLN A 63 -2.62 -23.13 4.92
C GLN A 63 -2.15 -21.66 4.85
N SER A 64 -1.06 -21.33 5.53
CA SER A 64 -0.27 -20.11 5.43
C SER A 64 0.50 -19.97 4.10
N ASP A 65 0.90 -21.06 3.44
CA ASP A 65 1.82 -20.98 2.28
C ASP A 65 1.13 -20.67 0.93
N PHE A 66 -0.20 -20.78 0.81
CA PHE A 66 -0.89 -20.79 -0.50
C PHE A 66 -1.87 -19.64 -0.79
N GLN A 67 -2.04 -18.64 0.09
CA GLN A 67 -3.00 -17.56 -0.19
C GLN A 67 -2.57 -16.60 -1.30
N LEU A 68 -1.27 -16.42 -1.54
CA LEU A 68 -0.77 -15.64 -2.67
C LEU A 68 -0.97 -16.37 -4.00
N ASP A 69 -0.60 -17.64 -4.07
CA ASP A 69 -0.69 -18.44 -5.30
C ASP A 69 -2.14 -18.61 -5.74
N ASP A 70 -3.05 -18.86 -4.78
CA ASP A 70 -4.49 -18.93 -5.03
C ASP A 70 -5.08 -17.59 -5.53
N ASN A 71 -4.44 -16.48 -5.18
CA ASN A 71 -4.83 -15.12 -5.58
C ASN A 71 -3.92 -14.51 -6.65
N TYR A 72 -3.04 -15.28 -7.30
CA TYR A 72 -2.01 -14.78 -8.21
C TYR A 72 -2.57 -13.82 -9.28
N ARG A 73 -3.72 -14.15 -9.87
CA ARG A 73 -4.39 -13.31 -10.86
C ARG A 73 -4.86 -11.95 -10.30
N LYS A 74 -5.30 -11.89 -9.04
CA LYS A 74 -5.68 -10.63 -8.39
C LYS A 74 -4.44 -9.77 -8.14
N ILE A 75 -3.35 -10.39 -7.69
CA ILE A 75 -2.06 -9.72 -7.46
C ILE A 75 -1.49 -9.18 -8.76
N GLU A 76 -1.47 -9.99 -9.82
CA GLU A 76 -1.01 -9.59 -11.16
C GLU A 76 -1.82 -8.40 -11.71
N ASN A 77 -3.15 -8.45 -11.59
CA ASN A 77 -3.99 -7.32 -11.98
C ASN A 77 -3.71 -6.06 -11.14
N TRP A 78 -3.60 -6.16 -9.82
CA TRP A 78 -3.33 -4.98 -8.98
C TRP A 78 -1.92 -4.41 -9.14
N THR A 79 -0.92 -5.25 -9.35
CA THR A 79 0.47 -4.83 -9.60
C THR A 79 0.66 -4.25 -11.00
N SER A 80 -0.13 -4.70 -11.99
CA SER A 80 -0.13 -4.10 -13.33
C SER A 80 -0.89 -2.76 -13.35
N GLU A 81 -1.99 -2.65 -12.61
CA GLU A 81 -2.76 -1.41 -12.37
C GLU A 81 -2.09 -0.44 -11.38
N GLU A 82 -0.93 -0.80 -10.83
CA GLU A 82 -0.17 0.05 -9.93
C GLU A 82 0.24 1.35 -10.66
N GLY A 83 -0.41 2.44 -10.24
CA GLY A 83 -0.51 3.71 -10.97
C GLY A 83 -1.94 4.26 -11.03
N ALA A 84 -2.97 3.46 -10.71
CA ALA A 84 -4.39 3.84 -10.64
C ALA A 84 -4.97 3.91 -9.21
N ASN A 85 -4.27 3.34 -8.20
CA ASN A 85 -4.63 3.44 -6.78
C ASN A 85 -3.46 3.03 -5.87
N GLU A 86 -2.35 3.76 -5.94
CA GLU A 86 -1.04 3.33 -5.44
C GLU A 86 -1.01 2.96 -3.94
N GLY A 87 -1.70 3.70 -3.07
CA GLY A 87 -1.68 3.42 -1.63
C GLY A 87 -2.52 2.21 -1.20
N LEU A 88 -3.50 1.80 -2.01
CA LEU A 88 -4.48 0.77 -1.66
C LEU A 88 -4.02 -0.64 -2.00
N VAL A 89 -3.38 -0.78 -3.17
CA VAL A 89 -2.81 -2.04 -3.62
C VAL A 89 -1.82 -2.57 -2.60
N GLU A 90 -0.95 -1.71 -2.05
CA GLU A 90 0.01 -2.11 -1.02
C GLU A 90 -0.67 -2.64 0.25
N VAL A 91 -1.73 -1.99 0.71
CA VAL A 91 -2.48 -2.42 1.89
C VAL A 91 -3.13 -3.79 1.64
N TRP A 92 -3.63 -4.04 0.43
CA TRP A 92 -4.26 -5.31 0.08
C TRP A 92 -3.24 -6.44 -0.11
N LEU A 93 -2.11 -6.18 -0.76
CA LEU A 93 -1.02 -7.13 -0.87
C LEU A 93 -0.50 -7.52 0.51
N ASP A 94 -0.32 -6.55 1.41
CA ASP A 94 0.05 -6.80 2.81
C ASP A 94 -0.99 -7.66 3.55
N ARG A 95 -2.30 -7.45 3.28
CA ARG A 95 -3.37 -8.27 3.89
C ARG A 95 -3.45 -9.68 3.35
N LEU A 96 -3.19 -9.88 2.06
CA LEU A 96 -3.12 -11.22 1.47
C LEU A 96 -1.87 -11.97 1.94
N ALA A 97 -0.77 -11.23 2.16
CA ALA A 97 0.44 -11.76 2.77
C ALA A 97 0.20 -12.27 4.17
N GLU A 98 -0.46 -11.41 4.93
CA GLU A 98 -0.47 -11.46 6.36
C GLU A 98 -1.90 -11.19 6.80
N PRO A 99 -2.80 -12.16 6.57
CA PRO A 99 -4.19 -12.01 6.93
C PRO A 99 -4.29 -11.83 8.44
N LYS A 100 -4.96 -10.76 8.86
CA LYS A 100 -5.26 -10.54 10.28
C LYS A 100 -6.36 -11.52 10.71
N ASN A 101 -6.41 -11.85 11.99
CA ASN A 101 -7.55 -12.61 12.51
C ASN A 101 -8.83 -11.76 12.41
N ILE A 102 -9.88 -12.31 11.81
CA ILE A 102 -11.16 -11.60 11.68
C ILE A 102 -11.69 -11.14 13.04
N ASN A 103 -11.47 -11.93 14.10
CA ASN A 103 -11.97 -11.65 15.45
C ASN A 103 -11.23 -10.50 16.15
N SER A 104 -10.08 -10.07 15.62
CA SER A 104 -9.36 -8.88 16.08
C SER A 104 -9.42 -7.72 15.08
N ALA A 105 -10.19 -7.88 13.98
CA ALA A 105 -10.35 -6.86 12.97
C ALA A 105 -11.06 -5.63 13.54
N THR A 106 -10.51 -4.45 13.26
CA THR A 106 -11.14 -3.17 13.60
C THR A 106 -12.06 -2.70 12.49
N TRP A 107 -12.87 -1.68 12.79
CA TRP A 107 -13.66 -0.98 11.77
C TRP A 107 -12.80 -0.52 10.58
N ASN A 108 -11.64 0.07 10.87
CA ASN A 108 -10.72 0.57 9.85
C ASN A 108 -10.14 -0.60 9.01
N ASP A 109 -9.86 -1.75 9.62
CA ASP A 109 -9.40 -2.95 8.90
C ASP A 109 -10.42 -3.44 7.87
N LEU A 110 -11.69 -3.52 8.27
CA LEU A 110 -12.79 -3.95 7.39
C LEU A 110 -13.06 -2.91 6.29
N MET A 111 -13.05 -1.64 6.67
CA MET A 111 -13.27 -0.52 5.75
C MET A 111 -12.10 -0.27 4.79
N ALA A 112 -10.93 -0.88 5.00
CA ALA A 112 -9.81 -0.78 4.05
C ALA A 112 -10.02 -1.64 2.78
N LEU A 113 -10.89 -2.64 2.85
CA LEU A 113 -11.11 -3.58 1.74
C LEU A 113 -12.00 -2.96 0.65
N GLN A 114 -11.74 -3.33 -0.60
CA GLN A 114 -12.56 -2.88 -1.72
C GLN A 114 -13.99 -3.39 -1.57
N ASN A 115 -14.98 -2.56 -1.92
CA ASN A 115 -16.39 -2.96 -1.98
C ASN A 115 -17.00 -3.49 -0.67
N VAL A 116 -16.39 -3.22 0.48
CA VAL A 116 -16.98 -3.45 1.81
C VAL A 116 -17.75 -2.21 2.26
N SER A 117 -19.08 -2.28 2.40
CA SER A 117 -19.84 -1.13 2.89
C SER A 117 -19.68 -0.92 4.40
N PRO A 118 -19.97 0.28 4.92
CA PRO A 118 -20.10 0.49 6.37
C PRO A 118 -21.08 -0.48 7.04
N VAL A 119 -22.18 -0.82 6.38
CA VAL A 119 -23.18 -1.76 6.90
C VAL A 119 -22.57 -3.16 7.04
N ASP A 120 -21.86 -3.63 6.02
CA ASP A 120 -21.17 -4.92 6.05
C ASP A 120 -20.15 -4.98 7.19
N ALA A 121 -19.33 -3.93 7.34
CA ALA A 121 -18.33 -3.88 8.39
C ALA A 121 -18.97 -3.91 9.79
N VAL A 122 -20.11 -3.22 10.01
CA VAL A 122 -20.80 -3.25 11.31
C VAL A 122 -21.41 -4.63 11.55
N ALA A 123 -21.95 -5.29 10.52
CA ALA A 123 -22.52 -6.63 10.64
C ALA A 123 -21.46 -7.63 11.12
N VAL A 124 -20.24 -7.54 10.60
CA VAL A 124 -19.11 -8.36 11.06
C VAL A 124 -18.73 -8.05 12.51
N LEU A 125 -18.60 -6.77 12.87
CA LEU A 125 -18.24 -6.38 14.25
C LEU A 125 -19.29 -6.86 15.26
N LYS A 126 -20.59 -6.69 14.96
CA LYS A 126 -21.68 -7.24 15.79
C LYS A 126 -21.60 -8.76 15.89
N ARG A 127 -21.35 -9.45 14.78
CA ARG A 127 -21.21 -10.91 14.78
C ARG A 127 -20.05 -11.37 15.66
N ILE A 128 -18.93 -10.64 15.70
CA ILE A 128 -17.79 -10.94 16.58
C ILE A 128 -18.17 -10.75 18.06
N GLU A 129 -18.99 -9.75 18.39
CA GLU A 129 -19.51 -9.54 19.75
C GLU A 129 -20.43 -10.69 20.22
N GLU A 130 -21.19 -11.29 19.31
CA GLU A 130 -22.03 -12.48 19.61
C GLU A 130 -21.19 -13.76 19.83
N GLY A 131 -20.00 -13.84 19.25
CA GLY A 131 -19.08 -14.97 19.44
C GLY A 131 -18.04 -15.10 18.33
N PRO A 132 -16.97 -15.89 18.54
CA PRO A 132 -15.87 -15.97 17.59
C PRO A 132 -16.28 -16.59 16.25
N ILE A 133 -15.71 -16.06 15.17
CA ILE A 133 -15.84 -16.53 13.80
C ILE A 133 -14.63 -17.42 13.51
N THR A 134 -14.86 -18.72 13.36
CA THR A 134 -13.80 -19.74 13.31
C THR A 134 -13.58 -20.34 11.91
N TYR A 135 -14.45 -20.03 10.94
CA TYR A 135 -14.30 -20.42 9.54
C TYR A 135 -15.07 -19.46 8.62
N PRO A 136 -14.71 -19.35 7.32
CA PRO A 136 -15.33 -18.40 6.39
C PRO A 136 -16.86 -18.51 6.31
N LYS A 137 -17.44 -19.71 6.25
CA LYS A 137 -18.91 -19.87 6.20
C LYS A 137 -19.61 -19.33 7.46
N ALA A 138 -18.94 -19.26 8.62
CA ALA A 138 -19.51 -18.65 9.82
C ALA A 138 -19.64 -17.12 9.66
N LEU A 139 -18.71 -16.49 8.94
CA LEU A 139 -18.78 -15.05 8.61
C LEU A 139 -20.04 -14.75 7.79
N ARG A 140 -20.37 -15.61 6.82
CA ARG A 140 -21.59 -15.46 5.99
C ARG A 140 -22.89 -15.47 6.80
N GLY A 141 -22.88 -16.06 8.00
CA GLY A 141 -24.03 -16.06 8.91
C GLY A 141 -24.27 -14.73 9.63
N ALA A 142 -23.40 -13.73 9.47
CA ALA A 142 -23.58 -12.42 10.07
C ALA A 142 -24.84 -11.72 9.52
N ILE A 143 -25.75 -11.36 10.42
CA ILE A 143 -26.98 -10.63 10.06
C ILE A 143 -26.58 -9.25 9.53
N GLY A 144 -27.12 -8.88 8.36
CA GLY A 144 -26.81 -7.60 7.70
C GLY A 144 -25.57 -7.63 6.80
N LEU A 145 -24.80 -8.73 6.77
CA LEU A 145 -23.67 -8.88 5.85
C LEU A 145 -24.15 -9.23 4.44
N SER A 146 -23.85 -8.38 3.47
CA SER A 146 -24.14 -8.64 2.07
C SER A 146 -23.24 -9.75 1.50
N TYR A 147 -23.71 -10.42 0.45
CA TYR A 147 -22.91 -11.40 -0.27
C TYR A 147 -21.61 -10.80 -0.82
N TRP A 148 -21.65 -9.55 -1.30
CA TRP A 148 -20.49 -8.83 -1.80
C TRP A 148 -19.49 -8.49 -0.68
N GLY A 149 -19.96 -8.01 0.47
CA GLY A 149 -19.12 -7.80 1.65
C GLY A 149 -18.40 -9.07 2.06
N TYR A 150 -19.14 -10.18 2.19
CA TYR A 150 -18.56 -11.49 2.49
C TYR A 150 -17.47 -11.90 1.50
N LYS A 151 -17.77 -11.86 0.19
CA LYS A 151 -16.82 -12.28 -0.86
C LYS A 151 -15.55 -11.44 -0.87
N ASN A 152 -15.65 -10.14 -0.58
CA ASN A 152 -14.49 -9.23 -0.55
C ASN A 152 -13.74 -9.25 0.78
N MET A 153 -14.25 -9.89 1.84
CA MET A 153 -13.55 -10.05 3.12
C MET A 153 -12.93 -11.43 3.30
N ALA A 154 -13.58 -12.46 2.75
CA ALA A 154 -13.28 -13.86 3.08
C ALA A 154 -11.79 -14.22 2.93
N ASP A 155 -11.15 -13.69 1.89
CA ASP A 155 -9.78 -14.02 1.49
C ASP A 155 -8.71 -13.16 2.21
N PHE A 156 -9.09 -12.08 2.90
CA PHE A 156 -8.16 -11.13 3.52
C PHE A 156 -7.98 -11.32 5.04
N PHE A 157 -8.72 -12.26 5.62
CA PHE A 157 -8.67 -12.54 7.05
C PHE A 157 -8.47 -14.02 7.31
N ASN A 158 -7.77 -14.30 8.42
CA ASN A 158 -7.67 -15.64 8.96
C ASN A 158 -8.77 -15.89 10.00
N TYR A 159 -9.14 -17.15 10.17
CA TYR A 159 -10.22 -17.59 11.06
C TYR A 159 -9.72 -18.56 12.13
N LYS A 160 -8.41 -18.86 12.15
CA LYS A 160 -7.81 -19.76 13.13
C LYS A 160 -7.85 -19.10 14.50
N ILE A 161 -8.13 -19.87 15.55
CA ILE A 161 -8.10 -19.37 16.94
C ILE A 161 -6.64 -19.36 17.47
N THR A 162 -5.70 -19.95 16.74
CA THR A 162 -4.28 -19.96 17.11
C THR A 162 -3.66 -18.58 16.94
N GLY A 163 -2.73 -18.25 17.85
CA GLY A 163 -2.00 -16.98 17.84
C GLY A 163 -1.20 -16.77 16.55
N PRO A 164 -0.71 -15.52 16.32
CA PRO A 164 -0.04 -15.18 15.08
C PRO A 164 1.18 -16.08 14.88
N GLU A 165 1.29 -16.68 13.70
CA GLU A 165 2.41 -17.56 13.36
C GLU A 165 3.72 -16.75 13.39
N SER A 166 4.71 -17.26 14.13
CA SER A 166 6.05 -16.67 14.20
C SER A 166 6.89 -17.09 12.99
N ALA A 167 6.36 -16.82 11.80
CA ALA A 167 7.03 -17.09 10.54
C ALA A 167 7.72 -15.83 10.01
N THR A 168 8.81 -16.04 9.29
CA THR A 168 9.52 -15.00 8.55
C THR A 168 9.07 -15.08 7.10
N HIS A 169 8.54 -13.98 6.58
CA HIS A 169 8.10 -13.90 5.18
C HIS A 169 8.93 -12.85 4.47
N ILE A 170 9.43 -13.18 3.28
CA ILE A 170 10.21 -12.27 2.45
C ILE A 170 9.62 -12.29 1.05
N TRP A 171 9.20 -11.14 0.56
CA TRP A 171 8.66 -10.96 -0.77
C TRP A 171 9.44 -9.95 -1.56
N TYR A 172 9.72 -10.31 -2.80
CA TYR A 172 10.36 -9.45 -3.76
C TYR A 172 9.48 -9.35 -5.00
N ASN A 173 9.20 -8.12 -5.44
CA ASN A 173 8.47 -7.84 -6.66
C ASN A 173 9.30 -6.92 -7.54
N MET A 174 9.33 -7.22 -8.85
CA MET A 174 9.93 -6.38 -9.86
C MET A 174 8.90 -6.16 -10.97
N ALA A 175 8.63 -4.90 -11.28
CA ALA A 175 7.86 -4.50 -12.44
C ALA A 175 8.77 -3.76 -13.42
N TYR A 176 8.74 -4.16 -14.69
CA TYR A 176 9.44 -3.49 -15.78
C TYR A 176 8.45 -3.17 -16.91
N LYS A 177 8.31 -1.88 -17.25
CA LYS A 177 7.39 -1.41 -18.28
C LYS A 177 8.19 -0.66 -19.36
N THR A 178 7.97 -1.03 -20.62
CA THR A 178 8.58 -0.37 -21.79
C THR A 178 7.67 0.68 -22.43
N MET A 179 6.43 0.75 -21.97
CA MET A 179 5.44 1.75 -22.36
C MET A 179 5.06 2.58 -21.13
N SER A 180 4.78 3.86 -21.33
CA SER A 180 4.31 4.73 -20.26
C SER A 180 2.96 4.24 -19.75
N SER A 181 2.80 4.08 -18.44
CA SER A 181 1.49 3.95 -17.81
C SER A 181 0.89 5.34 -17.67
N THR A 182 0.24 5.85 -18.71
CA THR A 182 -0.45 7.14 -18.66
C THR A 182 -1.74 6.98 -17.85
N THR A 183 -1.67 7.15 -16.53
CA THR A 183 -2.84 7.43 -15.68
C THR A 183 -2.98 8.92 -15.38
N SER A 184 -1.95 9.74 -15.64
CA SER A 184 -2.10 11.20 -15.68
C SER A 184 -2.80 11.61 -16.98
N PHE A 185 -3.78 12.49 -16.86
CA PHE A 185 -4.54 13.09 -17.97
C PHE A 185 -3.70 14.03 -18.84
N ASP A 186 -2.37 13.94 -18.75
CA ASP A 186 -1.45 14.63 -19.64
C ASP A 186 -1.42 13.93 -21.00
N GLU A 187 -2.58 13.89 -21.67
CA GLU A 187 -2.67 13.73 -23.13
C GLU A 187 -1.85 14.82 -23.86
N GLU A 188 -1.49 15.90 -23.16
CA GLU A 188 -0.66 16.98 -23.68
C GLU A 188 0.86 16.76 -23.56
N VAL A 189 1.35 15.70 -22.89
CA VAL A 189 2.75 15.29 -23.03
C VAL A 189 2.88 14.44 -24.29
N GLY A 190 2.56 15.08 -25.42
CA GLY A 190 2.77 14.58 -26.75
C GLY A 190 4.27 14.52 -27.05
N THR A 191 4.92 13.41 -26.69
CA THR A 191 6.11 12.99 -27.44
C THR A 191 5.68 11.91 -28.44
N THR A 192 5.27 12.36 -29.63
CA THR A 192 5.02 11.53 -30.82
C THR A 192 6.30 10.95 -31.43
N THR A 193 7.46 11.25 -30.84
CA THR A 193 8.72 10.55 -31.10
C THR A 193 9.16 9.86 -29.80
N PRO A 194 9.15 8.53 -29.73
CA PRO A 194 9.81 7.85 -28.62
C PRO A 194 11.27 8.27 -28.65
N LEU A 195 11.75 8.91 -27.58
CA LEU A 195 13.18 9.09 -27.38
C LEU A 195 13.78 7.68 -27.25
N SER A 196 14.29 7.16 -28.36
CA SER A 196 14.66 5.75 -28.57
C SER A 196 15.83 5.24 -27.69
N ASN A 197 16.30 6.04 -26.74
CA ASN A 197 17.51 5.74 -25.94
C ASN A 197 17.28 5.76 -24.41
N HIS A 198 16.04 5.85 -23.92
CA HIS A 198 15.80 5.91 -22.48
C HIS A 198 15.49 4.53 -21.88
N PRO A 199 15.97 4.25 -20.66
CA PRO A 199 15.70 2.98 -20.01
C PRO A 199 14.21 2.90 -19.60
N GLY A 200 13.66 1.68 -19.58
CA GLY A 200 12.28 1.42 -19.20
C GLY A 200 11.93 1.85 -17.77
N ASP A 201 10.63 2.04 -17.51
CA ASP A 201 10.10 2.17 -16.15
C ASP A 201 10.43 0.88 -15.39
N MET A 202 11.03 1.04 -14.22
CA MET A 202 11.48 -0.07 -13.39
C MET A 202 11.15 0.20 -11.93
N HIS A 203 10.45 -0.73 -11.31
CA HIS A 203 10.07 -0.66 -9.91
C HIS A 203 10.44 -1.95 -9.18
N HIS A 204 11.17 -1.82 -8.08
CA HIS A 204 11.55 -2.92 -7.22
C HIS A 204 10.96 -2.71 -5.84
N LYS A 205 10.40 -3.78 -5.27
CA LYS A 205 9.93 -3.82 -3.89
C LYS A 205 10.51 -5.02 -3.19
N LEU A 206 10.95 -4.83 -1.97
CA LEU A 206 11.33 -5.89 -1.06
C LEU A 206 10.61 -5.66 0.26
N ILE A 207 9.85 -6.64 0.71
CA ILE A 207 9.16 -6.64 2.00
C ILE A 207 9.67 -7.83 2.78
N ALA A 208 10.10 -7.60 4.02
CA ALA A 208 10.52 -8.66 4.93
C ALA A 208 9.81 -8.50 6.27
N ARG A 209 9.17 -9.56 6.73
CA ARG A 209 8.48 -9.63 8.01
C ARG A 209 9.18 -10.64 8.90
N PHE A 210 9.42 -10.25 10.15
CA PHE A 210 10.09 -11.09 11.14
C PHE A 210 9.17 -11.33 12.33
N GLY A 211 8.56 -12.51 12.36
CA GLY A 211 7.57 -12.87 13.37
C GLY A 211 6.34 -11.94 13.34
N PRO A 212 5.56 -11.86 14.43
CA PRO A 212 4.28 -11.17 14.40
C PRO A 212 4.36 -9.65 14.24
N HIS A 213 5.42 -9.01 14.75
CA HIS A 213 5.45 -7.57 15.02
C HIS A 213 6.27 -6.73 14.04
N TRP A 214 7.37 -7.26 13.52
CA TRP A 214 8.33 -6.47 12.74
C TRP A 214 8.11 -6.63 11.25
N LYS A 215 8.02 -5.50 10.54
CA LYS A 215 8.00 -5.44 9.07
C LYS A 215 9.01 -4.40 8.59
N ILE A 216 9.80 -4.77 7.61
CA ILE A 216 10.75 -3.91 6.90
C ILE A 216 10.31 -3.88 5.44
N SER A 217 10.36 -2.72 4.82
CA SER A 217 10.02 -2.58 3.40
C SER A 217 11.00 -1.63 2.73
N LEU A 218 11.45 -1.98 1.53
CA LEU A 218 12.36 -1.21 0.69
C LEU A 218 11.76 -1.13 -0.72
N ALA A 219 11.87 0.03 -1.35
CA ALA A 219 11.52 0.17 -2.75
C ALA A 219 12.40 1.17 -3.48
N THR A 220 12.66 0.89 -4.75
CA THR A 220 13.27 1.85 -5.67
C THR A 220 12.43 1.90 -6.93
N HIS A 221 12.26 3.11 -7.46
CA HIS A 221 11.42 3.38 -8.62
C HIS A 221 12.19 4.26 -9.59
N ARG A 222 12.10 3.99 -10.88
CA ARG A 222 12.57 4.86 -11.96
C ARG A 222 11.50 4.96 -13.02
N GLN A 223 11.06 6.17 -13.34
CA GLN A 223 10.10 6.38 -14.42
C GLN A 223 10.75 6.18 -15.80
N LEU A 224 9.95 5.78 -16.80
CA LEU A 224 10.37 5.78 -18.20
C LEU A 224 10.94 7.16 -18.58
N GLY A 225 12.14 7.19 -19.17
CA GLY A 225 12.78 8.48 -19.53
C GLY A 225 13.69 9.06 -18.45
N GLU A 226 13.53 8.64 -17.19
CA GLU A 226 14.23 9.20 -16.04
C GLU A 226 15.63 8.59 -15.86
N LYS A 227 16.59 9.38 -15.40
CA LYS A 227 17.85 8.82 -14.87
C LYS A 227 17.56 8.15 -13.53
N THR A 228 18.20 7.03 -13.24
CA THR A 228 18.11 6.42 -11.91
C THR A 228 18.58 7.45 -10.88
N PRO A 229 17.71 7.89 -9.94
CA PRO A 229 18.15 8.80 -8.89
C PRO A 229 19.16 8.06 -8.00
N LEU A 230 20.25 8.73 -7.65
CA LEU A 230 21.33 8.17 -6.85
C LEU A 230 21.52 9.02 -5.60
N THR A 231 21.68 8.35 -4.47
CA THR A 231 21.95 8.97 -3.18
C THR A 231 23.30 8.48 -2.66
N ASP A 232 24.14 9.40 -2.21
CA ASP A 232 25.40 9.07 -1.54
C ASP A 232 25.14 8.82 -0.06
N VAL A 233 25.41 7.59 0.37
CA VAL A 233 25.38 7.20 1.78
C VAL A 233 26.79 6.86 2.23
N ARG A 234 27.46 7.83 2.87
CA ARG A 234 28.80 7.68 3.46
C ARG A 234 29.86 7.19 2.44
N GLY A 235 29.82 7.69 1.21
CA GLY A 235 30.73 7.34 0.12
C GLY A 235 30.27 6.15 -0.72
N VAL A 236 29.12 5.55 -0.41
CA VAL A 236 28.50 4.49 -1.22
C VAL A 236 27.32 5.09 -1.98
N VAL A 237 27.42 5.10 -3.31
CA VAL A 237 26.36 5.58 -4.20
C VAL A 237 25.35 4.46 -4.41
N ILE A 238 24.14 4.62 -3.88
CA ILE A 238 23.03 3.68 -4.03
C ILE A 238 21.85 4.33 -4.74
N PRO A 239 20.97 3.56 -5.43
CA PRO A 239 19.72 4.09 -5.93
C PRO A 239 18.92 4.75 -4.81
N ASP A 240 18.40 5.95 -5.07
CA ASP A 240 17.46 6.58 -4.17
C ASP A 240 16.18 5.75 -4.10
N GLY A 241 15.55 5.75 -2.94
CA GLY A 241 14.47 4.82 -2.66
C GLY A 241 13.74 5.09 -1.37
N LYS A 242 12.60 4.42 -1.24
CA LYS A 242 11.79 4.42 -0.03
C LYS A 242 12.21 3.27 0.86
N TRP A 243 12.15 3.51 2.16
CA TRP A 243 12.29 2.45 3.15
C TRP A 243 11.32 2.68 4.30
N SER A 244 10.86 1.62 4.93
CA SER A 244 10.10 1.72 6.17
C SER A 244 10.40 0.57 7.11
N VAL A 245 10.32 0.86 8.41
CA VAL A 245 10.35 -0.12 9.49
C VAL A 245 9.07 0.08 10.29
N THR A 246 8.28 -0.97 10.40
CA THR A 246 7.00 -0.98 11.09
C THR A 246 7.04 -1.96 12.25
N TYR A 247 6.58 -1.51 13.42
CA TYR A 247 6.29 -2.35 14.56
C TYR A 247 4.76 -2.40 14.78
N ARG A 248 4.19 -3.59 14.94
CA ARG A 248 2.73 -3.80 15.05
C ARG A 248 2.31 -4.34 16.42
N ASP A 249 1.06 -4.08 16.77
CA ASP A 249 0.36 -4.66 17.92
C ASP A 249 1.04 -4.41 19.28
N LEU A 250 1.50 -3.18 19.50
CA LEU A 250 2.18 -2.78 20.73
C LEU A 250 1.17 -2.30 21.78
N ASN A 251 1.14 -2.96 22.95
CA ASN A 251 0.28 -2.57 24.07
C ASN A 251 1.09 -1.81 25.12
N ILE A 252 0.83 -0.51 25.31
CA ILE A 252 1.51 0.31 26.33
C ILE A 252 0.48 1.24 26.99
N PHE A 253 0.52 1.35 28.32
CA PHE A 253 -0.33 2.26 29.11
C PHE A 253 -1.85 2.12 28.84
N GLY A 254 -2.33 0.91 28.55
CA GLY A 254 -3.74 0.66 28.23
C GLY A 254 -4.17 1.10 26.83
N LEU A 255 -3.24 1.60 26.01
CA LEU A 255 -3.45 1.88 24.60
C LEU A 255 -2.88 0.75 23.75
N HIS A 256 -3.63 0.35 22.74
CA HIS A 256 -3.20 -0.60 21.73
C HIS A 256 -2.76 0.16 20.48
N PHE A 257 -1.46 0.19 20.21
CA PHE A 257 -0.90 0.72 18.98
C PHE A 257 -0.92 -0.38 17.92
N GLU A 258 -1.81 -0.24 16.94
CA GLU A 258 -1.90 -1.16 15.81
C GLU A 258 -0.59 -1.15 15.01
N ARG A 259 0.02 0.04 14.84
CA ARG A 259 1.29 0.19 14.15
C ARG A 259 2.01 1.48 14.50
N ILE A 260 3.34 1.39 14.52
CA ILE A 260 4.28 2.51 14.56
C ILE A 260 5.21 2.33 13.37
N ILE A 261 5.33 3.36 12.54
CA ILE A 261 6.06 3.34 11.28
C ILE A 261 7.17 4.40 11.34
N MET A 262 8.38 3.98 11.02
CA MET A 262 9.53 4.85 10.80
C MET A 262 10.00 4.74 9.35
N GLY A 263 10.34 5.86 8.73
CA GLY A 263 10.73 5.92 7.31
C GLY A 263 9.58 6.45 6.47
N ASN A 264 9.39 5.89 5.28
CA ASN A 264 8.35 6.27 4.33
C ASN A 264 6.98 5.71 4.73
N TYR A 265 5.98 6.58 4.74
CA TYR A 265 4.61 6.19 5.08
C TYR A 265 3.59 6.99 4.26
N SER A 266 2.37 6.47 4.18
CA SER A 266 1.19 7.17 3.73
C SER A 266 0.27 7.44 4.92
N ALA A 267 -0.50 8.51 4.84
CA ALA A 267 -1.40 9.00 5.85
C ALA A 267 -2.65 9.59 5.20
N THR A 268 -3.81 9.14 5.66
CA THR A 268 -5.11 9.64 5.23
C THR A 268 -5.97 9.88 6.46
N ILE A 269 -6.37 11.13 6.68
CA ILE A 269 -7.21 11.54 7.81
C ILE A 269 -8.40 12.39 7.35
N GLY A 270 -9.46 12.46 8.15
CA GLY A 270 -10.67 13.22 7.82
C GLY A 270 -11.29 12.77 6.50
N GLN A 271 -11.42 11.45 6.32
CA GLN A 271 -11.91 10.80 5.08
C GLN A 271 -11.10 11.12 3.82
N GLY A 272 -9.88 11.64 3.97
CA GLY A 272 -9.02 12.11 2.88
C GLY A 272 -9.45 13.44 2.27
N ILE A 273 -10.38 14.15 2.91
CA ILE A 273 -10.71 15.54 2.58
C ILE A 273 -9.74 16.48 3.29
N VAL A 274 -9.46 16.20 4.57
CA VAL A 274 -8.52 17.01 5.35
C VAL A 274 -7.10 16.75 4.90
N PHE A 275 -6.70 15.49 4.78
CA PHE A 275 -5.36 15.15 4.32
C PHE A 275 -5.32 13.75 3.71
N GLU A 276 -4.68 13.64 2.57
CA GLU A 276 -4.29 12.40 1.89
C GLU A 276 -3.00 12.70 1.12
N ASN A 277 -1.93 11.95 1.38
CA ASN A 277 -0.68 12.13 0.65
C ASN A 277 -0.59 11.13 -0.51
N THR A 278 -0.73 11.63 -1.73
CA THR A 278 -0.63 10.81 -2.94
C THR A 278 -0.38 11.71 -4.14
N ASP A 279 0.45 11.23 -5.07
CA ASP A 279 0.61 11.90 -6.37
C ASP A 279 -0.45 11.43 -7.37
N PHE A 280 -1.24 10.44 -6.98
CA PHE A 280 -2.22 9.83 -7.87
C PHE A 280 -3.48 10.68 -7.99
N PHE A 281 -3.79 11.05 -9.22
CA PHE A 281 -5.03 11.72 -9.58
C PHE A 281 -5.91 10.82 -10.47
N SER A 282 -7.21 10.77 -10.18
CA SER A 282 -8.21 10.14 -11.03
C SER A 282 -9.45 11.03 -11.14
N PRO A 283 -9.90 11.37 -12.36
CA PRO A 283 -11.18 12.04 -12.51
C PRO A 283 -12.27 11.11 -12.03
N ARG A 284 -13.12 11.63 -11.15
CA ARG A 284 -14.21 10.91 -10.47
C ARG A 284 -13.74 9.93 -9.37
N ARG A 285 -12.64 10.26 -8.69
CA ARG A 285 -12.29 9.62 -7.41
C ARG A 285 -13.36 9.96 -6.34
N SER A 286 -14.36 9.09 -6.22
CA SER A 286 -15.48 9.28 -5.29
C SER A 286 -15.11 8.97 -3.84
N GLY A 287 -14.00 8.25 -3.62
CA GLY A 287 -13.62 7.79 -2.28
C GLY A 287 -14.38 6.55 -1.81
N TYR A 288 -15.22 5.95 -2.68
CA TYR A 288 -16.03 4.76 -2.39
C TYR A 288 -15.85 3.66 -3.46
N SER A 289 -16.27 2.43 -3.12
CA SER A 289 -16.21 1.25 -4.00
C SER A 289 -14.79 0.99 -4.55
N TRP A 290 -14.58 1.14 -5.86
CA TRP A 290 -13.32 0.85 -6.55
C TRP A 290 -12.25 1.93 -6.34
N SER A 291 -12.65 3.17 -6.05
CA SER A 291 -11.76 4.33 -5.85
C SER A 291 -11.70 4.76 -4.38
N ARG A 292 -11.71 3.78 -3.48
CA ARG A 292 -11.81 4.00 -2.03
C ARG A 292 -10.62 4.79 -1.48
N ARG A 293 -10.84 5.54 -0.40
CA ARG A 293 -9.76 6.11 0.42
C ARG A 293 -9.61 5.30 1.70
N VAL A 294 -8.40 4.78 1.96
CA VAL A 294 -8.13 4.08 3.21
C VAL A 294 -7.76 5.10 4.26
N HIS A 295 -8.55 5.17 5.32
CA HIS A 295 -8.21 5.97 6.49
C HIS A 295 -7.15 5.25 7.34
N GLY A 296 -6.13 5.98 7.80
CA GLY A 296 -5.05 5.40 8.58
C GLY A 296 -3.67 5.87 8.16
N VAL A 297 -2.65 5.30 8.78
CA VAL A 297 -1.26 5.38 8.32
C VAL A 297 -0.77 4.02 7.89
N PHE A 298 0.05 3.94 6.84
CA PHE A 298 0.57 2.69 6.30
C PHE A 298 2.01 2.87 5.82
N PRO A 299 2.87 1.84 5.88
CA PRO A 299 4.19 1.92 5.26
C PRO A 299 4.05 2.18 3.76
N ASP A 300 4.86 3.09 3.22
CA ASP A 300 4.78 3.51 1.83
C ASP A 300 6.01 3.06 1.04
N ILE A 301 5.77 2.18 0.08
CA ILE A 301 6.73 1.70 -0.92
C ILE A 301 6.20 1.89 -2.35
N SER A 302 5.20 2.76 -2.53
CA SER A 302 4.63 3.11 -3.83
C SER A 302 5.54 4.00 -4.67
N ARG A 303 5.10 4.34 -5.88
CA ARG A 303 5.80 5.20 -6.83
C ARG A 303 5.65 6.70 -6.54
N THR A 304 4.71 7.09 -5.68
CA THR A 304 4.52 8.47 -5.19
C THR A 304 5.85 9.10 -4.74
N ARG A 305 6.18 10.28 -5.23
CA ARG A 305 7.40 11.03 -4.90
C ARG A 305 7.13 12.44 -4.41
N GLU A 306 6.28 13.20 -5.09
CA GLU A 306 6.09 14.62 -4.80
C GLU A 306 5.46 14.81 -3.42
N PHE A 307 4.40 14.07 -3.09
CA PHE A 307 3.74 14.09 -1.78
C PHE A 307 4.15 12.90 -0.89
N ALA A 308 5.32 12.30 -1.13
CA ALA A 308 5.84 11.25 -0.27
C ALA A 308 6.08 11.78 1.16
N LEU A 309 5.71 11.01 2.19
CA LEU A 309 6.05 11.34 3.57
C LEU A 309 7.17 10.43 4.04
N ARG A 310 8.15 11.01 4.75
CA ARG A 310 9.25 10.32 5.43
C ARG A 310 9.44 10.88 6.83
N GLY A 311 9.39 10.03 7.84
CA GLY A 311 9.47 10.43 9.24
C GLY A 311 8.92 9.37 10.19
N LEU A 312 8.04 9.78 11.11
CA LEU A 312 7.40 8.91 12.09
C LEU A 312 5.88 9.03 12.00
N ALA A 313 5.19 7.91 12.03
CA ALA A 313 3.74 7.83 12.08
C ALA A 313 3.28 6.72 13.02
N PHE A 314 2.10 6.89 13.62
CA PHE A 314 1.48 5.84 14.43
C PHE A 314 -0.04 5.86 14.27
N GLN A 315 -0.63 4.70 14.50
CA GLN A 315 -2.06 4.51 14.63
C GLN A 315 -2.32 3.58 15.82
N GLY A 316 -3.26 3.96 16.66
CA GLY A 316 -3.60 3.21 17.86
C GLY A 316 -4.82 3.75 18.57
N GLY A 317 -5.29 3.01 19.57
CA GLY A 317 -6.49 3.37 20.29
C GLY A 317 -7.02 2.26 21.18
N THR A 318 -8.32 2.31 21.40
CA THR A 318 -9.14 1.35 22.15
C THR A 318 -10.45 1.12 21.40
N LYS A 319 -11.37 0.30 21.96
CA LYS A 319 -12.70 0.11 21.36
C LYS A 319 -13.53 1.40 21.25
N SER A 320 -13.25 2.41 22.09
CA SER A 320 -14.02 3.66 22.17
C SER A 320 -13.28 4.87 21.62
N PHE A 321 -12.02 4.71 21.22
CA PHE A 321 -11.16 5.81 20.80
C PHE A 321 -10.14 5.37 19.76
N ASP A 322 -9.95 6.13 18.69
CA ASP A 322 -8.98 5.86 17.62
C ASP A 322 -8.14 7.11 17.37
N VAL A 323 -6.82 6.97 17.29
CA VAL A 323 -5.88 8.08 17.10
C VAL A 323 -4.85 7.75 16.05
N ILE A 324 -4.60 8.75 15.23
CA ILE A 324 -3.51 8.79 14.26
C ILE A 324 -2.68 10.02 14.54
N GLY A 325 -1.35 9.87 14.48
CA GLY A 325 -0.42 10.98 14.53
C GLY A 325 0.76 10.74 13.59
N PHE A 326 1.24 11.80 12.95
CA PHE A 326 2.38 11.69 12.06
C PHE A 326 3.19 12.99 11.99
N ILE A 327 4.48 12.84 11.70
CA ILE A 327 5.42 13.93 11.41
C ILE A 327 6.38 13.48 10.32
N SER A 328 6.56 14.33 9.32
CA SER A 328 7.40 14.10 8.16
C SER A 328 8.32 15.28 7.91
N LYS A 329 9.49 14.97 7.36
CA LYS A 329 10.38 15.92 6.73
C LYS A 329 10.82 15.38 5.38
N HIS A 330 10.52 16.10 4.29
CA HIS A 330 10.81 15.65 2.93
C HIS A 330 11.08 16.84 2.01
N ASN A 331 11.85 16.63 0.95
CA ASN A 331 12.05 17.66 -0.07
C ASN A 331 10.94 17.56 -1.14
N ARG A 332 10.50 18.69 -1.66
CA ARG A 332 9.45 18.81 -2.67
C ARG A 332 10.00 19.39 -3.96
N ASP A 333 9.40 19.02 -5.08
CA ASP A 333 9.64 19.65 -6.36
C ASP A 333 8.74 20.87 -6.48
N ALA A 334 9.32 22.00 -6.89
CA ALA A 334 8.58 23.24 -6.97
C ALA A 334 9.06 24.10 -8.14
N ILE A 335 8.14 24.90 -8.68
CA ILE A 335 8.49 26.00 -9.56
C ILE A 335 8.88 27.20 -8.69
N LEU A 336 10.10 27.69 -8.87
CA LEU A 336 10.63 28.84 -8.15
C LEU A 336 10.38 30.14 -8.93
N ASN A 337 10.23 31.24 -8.20
CA ASN A 337 10.18 32.58 -8.77
C ASN A 337 11.61 33.11 -8.98
N PRO A 338 11.96 33.61 -10.19
CA PRO A 338 13.33 34.03 -10.49
C PRO A 338 13.81 35.22 -9.66
N VAL A 339 12.89 36.08 -9.23
CA VAL A 339 13.21 37.37 -8.60
C VAL A 339 13.67 37.21 -7.15
N ASP A 340 13.01 36.36 -6.38
CA ASP A 340 13.23 36.24 -4.93
C ASP A 340 13.38 34.80 -4.43
N SER A 341 13.41 33.82 -5.34
CA SER A 341 13.52 32.38 -5.01
C SER A 341 12.40 31.83 -4.12
N SER A 342 11.31 32.57 -3.92
CA SER A 342 10.04 32.02 -3.40
C SER A 342 9.51 30.94 -4.34
N PHE A 343 8.57 30.12 -3.90
CA PHE A 343 7.97 29.10 -4.77
C PHE A 343 6.56 29.47 -5.19
N ALA A 344 6.25 29.24 -6.47
CA ALA A 344 4.94 29.50 -7.04
C ALA A 344 3.97 28.35 -6.77
N THR A 345 4.41 27.13 -7.05
CA THR A 345 3.62 25.92 -6.84
C THR A 345 4.52 24.70 -6.67
N LEU A 346 4.00 23.72 -5.94
CA LEU A 346 4.49 22.35 -5.98
C LEU A 346 4.10 21.69 -7.30
N ILE A 347 4.86 20.68 -7.73
CA ILE A 347 4.68 20.06 -9.05
C ILE A 347 4.97 18.56 -9.03
N THR A 348 4.14 17.81 -9.74
CA THR A 348 4.38 16.41 -10.06
C THR A 348 4.96 16.29 -11.47
N LEU A 349 6.13 15.68 -11.63
CA LEU A 349 6.80 15.51 -12.93
C LEU A 349 7.01 14.02 -13.27
N TYR A 350 6.59 13.61 -14.47
CA TYR A 350 6.80 12.25 -14.98
C TYR A 350 7.32 12.31 -16.45
N PRO A 351 8.64 12.17 -16.71
CA PRO A 351 9.75 11.94 -15.77
C PRO A 351 10.21 13.19 -15.01
N ARG A 352 10.84 13.00 -13.84
CA ARG A 352 11.49 14.08 -13.08
C ARG A 352 12.81 14.49 -13.74
N THR A 353 12.91 15.74 -14.18
CA THR A 353 14.13 16.27 -14.84
C THR A 353 14.28 17.78 -14.66
N ASN A 354 15.52 18.25 -14.57
CA ASN A 354 15.89 19.68 -14.64
C ASN A 354 16.35 20.09 -16.06
N VAL A 355 15.99 19.30 -17.08
CA VAL A 355 16.34 19.53 -18.49
C VAL A 355 15.05 19.59 -19.28
N GLY A 356 14.78 20.75 -19.88
CA GLY A 356 13.66 20.96 -20.79
C GLY A 356 14.07 20.80 -22.26
N PHE A 357 13.16 21.16 -23.16
CA PHE A 357 13.37 21.04 -24.62
C PHE A 357 14.60 21.82 -25.12
N ASN A 358 14.87 22.98 -24.52
CA ASN A 358 15.98 23.87 -24.89
C ASN A 358 17.25 23.67 -24.03
N GLY A 359 17.37 22.54 -23.32
CA GLY A 359 18.50 22.24 -22.45
C GLY A 359 18.19 22.44 -20.96
N ALA A 360 19.23 22.71 -20.16
CA ALA A 360 19.09 22.84 -18.71
C ALA A 360 18.15 24.00 -18.35
N LEU A 361 17.25 23.76 -17.39
CA LEU A 361 16.36 24.80 -16.88
C LEU A 361 17.17 25.87 -16.15
N ALA A 362 16.77 27.14 -16.32
CA ALA A 362 17.43 28.28 -15.69
C ALA A 362 17.37 28.20 -14.15
N MET A 363 16.28 27.66 -13.61
CA MET A 363 16.16 27.29 -12.21
C MET A 363 15.88 25.80 -12.08
N PRO A 364 16.53 25.11 -11.13
CA PRO A 364 16.16 23.74 -10.82
C PRO A 364 14.74 23.71 -10.26
N MET A 365 14.04 22.61 -10.53
CA MET A 365 12.70 22.33 -10.00
C MET A 365 12.74 21.20 -8.98
N LEU A 366 13.67 20.25 -9.13
CA LEU A 366 13.74 19.06 -8.30
C LEU A 366 14.31 19.33 -6.89
N ASN A 367 13.62 18.83 -5.86
CA ASN A 367 14.02 18.86 -4.45
C ASN A 367 14.42 20.27 -3.96
N THR A 368 13.69 21.30 -4.39
CA THR A 368 14.06 22.71 -4.14
C THR A 368 13.46 23.29 -2.86
N ILE A 369 12.41 22.66 -2.34
CA ILE A 369 11.71 23.08 -1.12
C ILE A 369 11.86 22.00 -0.06
N GLU A 370 12.27 22.39 1.13
CA GLU A 370 12.23 21.54 2.32
C GLU A 370 10.85 21.70 2.95
N GLU A 371 10.13 20.60 3.18
CA GLU A 371 8.81 20.60 3.81
C GLU A 371 8.85 19.82 5.13
N VAL A 372 8.30 20.40 6.19
CA VAL A 372 7.97 19.71 7.44
C VAL A 372 6.45 19.66 7.56
N THR A 373 5.90 18.44 7.54
CA THR A 373 4.45 18.22 7.62
C THR A 373 4.12 17.37 8.83
N TYR A 374 3.16 17.80 9.64
CA TYR A 374 2.68 17.03 10.78
C TYR A 374 1.17 17.15 10.91
N GLY A 375 0.55 16.14 11.50
CA GLY A 375 -0.89 16.09 11.62
C GLY A 375 -1.39 14.92 12.43
N GLY A 376 -2.68 14.89 12.64
CA GLY A 376 -3.32 13.83 13.40
C GLY A 376 -4.83 13.83 13.29
N ASN A 377 -5.40 12.73 13.71
CA ASN A 377 -6.83 12.50 13.83
C ASN A 377 -7.12 11.85 15.17
N ALA A 378 -8.19 12.29 15.83
CA ALA A 378 -8.70 11.67 17.04
C ALA A 378 -10.21 11.44 16.88
N ARG A 379 -10.64 10.20 17.10
CA ARG A 379 -12.02 9.75 16.93
C ARG A 379 -12.55 9.15 18.21
N ILE A 380 -13.75 9.56 18.58
CA ILE A 380 -14.54 8.94 19.64
C ILE A 380 -15.53 7.99 18.97
N ILE A 381 -15.45 6.71 19.32
CA ILE A 381 -16.32 5.65 18.80
C ILE A 381 -17.42 5.41 19.82
N LEU A 382 -18.66 5.73 19.44
CA LEU A 382 -19.83 5.61 20.33
C LEU A 382 -20.42 4.19 20.29
N GLN A 383 -20.43 3.60 19.11
CA GLN A 383 -20.86 2.23 18.82
C GLN A 383 -20.26 1.79 17.47
N PRO A 384 -20.21 0.50 17.13
CA PRO A 384 -19.69 0.05 15.83
C PRO A 384 -20.31 0.83 14.65
N GLY A 385 -19.45 1.44 13.83
CA GLY A 385 -19.84 2.27 12.68
C GLY A 385 -20.36 3.68 13.00
N THR A 386 -20.42 4.07 14.28
CA THR A 386 -20.79 5.42 14.72
C THR A 386 -19.66 6.10 15.46
N TYR A 387 -19.13 7.18 14.88
CA TYR A 387 -18.02 7.93 15.45
C TYR A 387 -18.10 9.42 15.10
N ILE A 388 -17.39 10.22 15.91
CA ILE A 388 -17.09 11.63 15.63
C ILE A 388 -15.56 11.78 15.72
N GLY A 389 -14.98 12.42 14.72
CA GLY A 389 -13.54 12.61 14.53
C GLY A 389 -13.19 14.08 14.35
N LEU A 390 -12.04 14.45 14.91
CA LEU A 390 -11.40 15.74 14.70
C LEU A 390 -10.05 15.49 14.04
N SER A 391 -9.77 16.25 12.98
CA SER A 391 -8.57 16.13 12.17
C SER A 391 -7.87 17.49 12.05
N ALA A 392 -6.55 17.49 12.08
CA ALA A 392 -5.76 18.68 11.78
C ALA A 392 -4.44 18.29 11.13
N TYR A 393 -3.96 19.12 10.21
CA TYR A 393 -2.58 19.03 9.73
C TYR A 393 -2.00 20.43 9.45
N GLU A 394 -0.68 20.52 9.54
CA GLU A 394 0.10 21.67 9.10
C GLU A 394 1.27 21.19 8.24
N SER A 395 1.48 21.86 7.10
CA SER A 395 2.68 21.77 6.27
C SER A 395 3.42 23.09 6.34
N LEU A 396 4.71 23.04 6.67
CA LEU A 396 5.63 24.18 6.77
C LEU A 396 6.66 24.08 5.65
N TYR A 397 6.97 25.20 5.00
CA TYR A 397 7.93 25.27 3.90
C TYR A 397 9.09 26.19 4.23
N ASP A 398 10.31 25.87 3.77
CA ASP A 398 11.50 26.70 4.00
C ASP A 398 11.57 27.97 3.13
N ARG A 399 10.57 28.20 2.28
CA ARG A 399 10.46 29.37 1.42
C ARG A 399 9.06 30.00 1.46
N PRO A 400 8.91 31.29 1.10
CA PRO A 400 7.59 31.90 0.94
C PRO A 400 6.84 31.27 -0.24
N LEU A 401 5.52 31.12 -0.13
CA LEU A 401 4.65 30.69 -1.22
C LEU A 401 4.07 31.93 -1.91
N LYS A 402 4.43 32.15 -3.17
CA LYS A 402 3.99 33.29 -3.99
C LYS A 402 3.68 32.82 -5.41
N PRO A 403 2.40 32.67 -5.78
CA PRO A 403 2.00 32.13 -7.08
C PRO A 403 2.58 32.83 -8.32
N ASP A 404 2.88 34.14 -8.25
CA ASP A 404 3.48 34.99 -9.30
C ASP A 404 3.25 34.48 -10.75
N ILE A 405 1.96 34.28 -11.06
CA ILE A 405 1.49 33.50 -12.20
C ILE A 405 1.99 34.11 -13.52
N ALA A 406 1.95 35.44 -13.65
CA ALA A 406 2.32 36.19 -14.85
C ALA A 406 3.82 36.18 -15.19
N THR A 407 4.68 35.79 -14.25
CA THR A 407 6.14 35.68 -14.49
C THR A 407 6.60 34.23 -14.58
N THR A 408 5.84 33.32 -14.00
CA THR A 408 6.32 31.97 -13.67
C THR A 408 5.52 30.87 -14.36
N VAL A 409 4.23 31.10 -14.63
CA VAL A 409 3.31 30.10 -15.23
C VAL A 409 2.82 30.53 -16.61
N ILE A 410 2.50 31.81 -16.78
CA ILE A 410 2.00 32.41 -18.04
C ILE A 410 2.96 33.54 -18.40
N ALA A 411 3.23 33.77 -19.68
CA ALA A 411 3.97 34.96 -20.10
C ALA A 411 3.13 36.22 -19.85
N ASP A 412 3.70 37.24 -19.20
CA ASP A 412 3.09 38.54 -18.85
C ASP A 412 2.15 39.11 -19.95
N ALA A 413 2.59 39.07 -21.21
CA ALA A 413 1.82 39.55 -22.36
C ALA A 413 0.48 38.81 -22.64
N ASN A 414 0.25 37.67 -21.98
CA ASN A 414 -0.91 36.79 -22.17
C ASN A 414 -1.80 36.68 -20.91
N GLU A 415 -1.46 37.33 -19.80
CA GLU A 415 -2.22 37.25 -18.55
C GLU A 415 -3.69 37.64 -18.73
N GLY A 416 -3.95 38.77 -19.38
CA GLY A 416 -5.31 39.26 -19.64
C GLY A 416 -6.13 38.35 -20.56
N LYS A 417 -5.50 37.55 -21.44
CA LYS A 417 -6.20 36.57 -22.28
C LYS A 417 -6.57 35.32 -21.50
N PHE A 418 -5.75 34.95 -20.52
CA PHE A 418 -5.97 33.76 -19.70
C PHE A 418 -7.12 33.98 -18.72
N LEU A 419 -7.21 35.14 -18.07
CA LEU A 419 -8.25 35.41 -17.06
C LEU A 419 -9.64 35.75 -17.64
N THR A 420 -9.75 36.07 -18.94
CA THR A 420 -11.02 36.55 -19.53
C THR A 420 -11.53 35.72 -20.70
N SER A 421 -10.86 34.63 -21.08
CA SER A 421 -11.27 33.81 -22.21
C SER A 421 -12.31 32.77 -21.80
N ILE A 422 -13.52 32.86 -22.36
CA ILE A 422 -14.59 31.89 -22.13
C ILE A 422 -14.17 30.52 -22.70
N GLY A 423 -14.07 29.50 -21.83
CA GLY A 423 -13.79 28.11 -22.20
C GLY A 423 -12.42 27.55 -21.77
N ASN A 424 -11.62 28.32 -21.03
CA ASN A 424 -10.34 27.83 -20.51
C ASN A 424 -10.53 27.08 -19.18
N THR A 425 -10.41 25.75 -19.20
CA THR A 425 -10.58 24.91 -18.01
C THR A 425 -9.40 24.99 -17.04
N ALA A 426 -8.26 25.55 -17.45
CA ALA A 426 -7.11 25.79 -16.58
C ALA A 426 -7.32 26.95 -15.58
N ASP A 427 -8.36 27.76 -15.76
CA ASP A 427 -8.58 29.02 -15.03
C ASP A 427 -8.84 28.81 -13.54
N THR A 428 -9.56 27.76 -13.13
CA THR A 428 -9.97 27.60 -11.73
C THR A 428 -8.83 27.15 -10.81
N GLU A 429 -7.90 26.34 -11.30
CA GLU A 429 -6.77 25.85 -10.50
C GLU A 429 -5.73 26.95 -10.29
N ILE A 430 -5.42 27.70 -11.36
CA ILE A 430 -4.53 28.86 -11.32
C ILE A 430 -5.16 29.98 -10.47
N ALA A 431 -6.47 30.25 -10.61
CA ALA A 431 -7.17 31.25 -9.79
C ALA A 431 -7.31 30.83 -8.31
N ALA A 432 -7.31 29.53 -8.01
CA ALA A 432 -7.35 29.01 -6.64
C ALA A 432 -5.97 28.96 -5.96
N MET A 433 -4.90 29.31 -6.66
CA MET A 433 -3.58 29.45 -6.05
C MET A 433 -3.62 30.51 -4.95
N TYR A 434 -2.91 30.25 -3.86
CA TYR A 434 -2.87 31.11 -2.70
C TYR A 434 -1.42 31.47 -2.38
N SER A 435 -1.23 32.64 -1.78
CA SER A 435 0.05 33.03 -1.21
C SER A 435 0.08 32.71 0.28
N SER A 436 1.27 32.42 0.80
CA SER A 436 1.49 32.24 2.22
C SER A 436 2.89 32.70 2.60
N SER A 437 2.99 33.39 3.72
CA SER A 437 4.25 33.70 4.38
C SER A 437 4.04 33.70 5.89
N GLY A 438 5.05 33.26 6.63
CA GLY A 438 5.01 33.23 8.08
C GLY A 438 6.03 32.28 8.68
N GLU A 439 6.23 32.44 9.98
CA GLU A 439 7.20 31.67 10.75
C GLU A 439 6.51 30.59 11.59
N SER A 440 7.29 29.60 12.03
CA SER A 440 6.83 28.56 12.95
C SER A 440 7.78 28.41 14.13
N SER A 441 7.22 28.26 15.33
CA SER A 441 7.99 27.92 16.52
C SER A 441 8.54 26.50 16.50
N LEU A 442 7.93 25.59 15.72
CA LEU A 442 8.34 24.19 15.62
C LEU A 442 9.53 23.99 14.67
N TRP A 443 9.61 24.80 13.61
CA TRP A 443 10.69 24.73 12.64
C TRP A 443 11.16 26.12 12.21
N LYS A 444 12.34 26.51 12.69
CA LYS A 444 12.91 27.86 12.51
C LYS A 444 13.16 28.27 11.06
N LYS A 445 13.25 27.31 10.13
CA LYS A 445 13.41 27.63 8.70
C LYS A 445 12.08 27.94 8.01
N ALA A 446 10.94 27.70 8.66
CA ALA A 446 9.64 27.91 8.05
C ALA A 446 9.47 29.38 7.63
N GLN A 447 9.14 29.58 6.36
CA GLN A 447 8.84 30.89 5.78
C GLN A 447 7.43 30.97 5.19
N SER A 448 6.73 29.84 5.06
CA SER A 448 5.31 29.78 4.77
C SER A 448 4.69 28.49 5.32
N PHE A 449 3.35 28.46 5.37
CA PHE A 449 2.62 27.30 5.88
C PHE A 449 1.24 27.13 5.26
N ARG A 450 0.73 25.89 5.33
CA ARG A 450 -0.66 25.53 5.09
C ARG A 450 -1.22 24.79 6.30
N ARG A 451 -2.36 25.23 6.82
CA ARG A 451 -3.08 24.61 7.94
C ARG A 451 -4.47 24.23 7.51
N VAL A 452 -4.91 23.02 7.88
CA VAL A 452 -6.29 22.58 7.66
C VAL A 452 -6.80 21.90 8.92
N PHE A 453 -8.02 22.23 9.30
CA PHE A 453 -8.77 21.60 10.38
C PHE A 453 -10.05 21.03 9.79
N GLY A 454 -10.49 19.89 10.32
CA GLY A 454 -11.75 19.28 9.89
C GLY A 454 -12.37 18.42 10.96
N MET A 455 -13.67 18.18 10.77
CA MET A 455 -14.46 17.28 11.59
C MET A 455 -15.10 16.26 10.66
N ASP A 456 -15.02 14.99 11.04
CA ASP A 456 -15.64 13.89 10.31
C ASP A 456 -16.57 13.10 11.25
N PHE A 457 -17.66 12.57 10.73
CA PHE A 457 -18.53 11.67 11.48
C PHE A 457 -19.11 10.61 10.57
N SER A 458 -19.51 9.49 11.17
CA SER A 458 -20.22 8.42 10.49
C SER A 458 -21.26 7.86 11.45
N THR A 459 -22.37 7.36 10.92
CA THR A 459 -23.34 6.57 11.67
C THR A 459 -23.96 5.54 10.75
N VAL A 460 -24.12 4.31 11.23
CA VAL A 460 -24.84 3.25 10.51
C VAL A 460 -26.20 3.08 11.15
N ILE A 461 -27.25 3.31 10.36
CA ILE A 461 -28.65 3.27 10.81
C ILE A 461 -29.32 2.05 10.19
N ARG A 462 -30.03 1.24 11.00
CA ARG A 462 -30.76 0.02 10.59
C ARG A 462 -29.84 -1.03 9.93
N ASN A 463 -28.94 -1.58 10.74
CA ASN A 463 -28.17 -2.79 10.42
C ASN A 463 -28.70 -3.97 11.23
#